data_AF-A0A6J4V928-F1
#
_entry.id   AF-A0A6J4V928-F1
#
_cell.length_a   1.000
_cell.length_b   1.000
_cell.length_c   1.000
_cell.angle_alpha   90.00
_cell.angle_beta   90.00
_cell.angle_gamma   90.00
#
_symmetry.space_group_name_H-M   'P 1'
#
loop_
_entity.id
_entity.type
_entity.pdbx_description
1 polymer ?
#
loop_
_entity_poly.entity_id
_entity_poly.type
_entity_poly.pdbx_seq_one_letter_code
_entity_poly.pdbx_strand_id
1 'polypeptide(L)'
;MLVDDLAGSVHQTYGGMADSLYLLDADGRVAFYGMWASAPVLKTALDELLARGGRGVPVAGGIDRVPHLFASFVDGWRGLSRGGADGVLDFELAVPGGATLTFLGNLAKPVLAPLALRATPLPAAAKLALVGGLGAAALAAARGIRHRA
;
A
#
# COMPACT_ATOMS: atom_id res chain seq x y z
N MET A 1 -1.79 -21.66 -7.21
CA MET A 1 -1.90 -20.36 -7.88
C MET A 1 -3.07 -20.47 -8.84
N LEU A 2 -4.07 -19.59 -8.70
CA LEU A 2 -5.15 -19.48 -9.68
C LEU A 2 -4.79 -18.33 -10.62
N VAL A 3 -4.99 -18.51 -11.92
CA VAL A 3 -4.73 -17.50 -12.94
C VAL A 3 -6.03 -17.32 -13.72
N ASP A 4 -6.35 -16.07 -14.08
CA ASP A 4 -7.51 -15.76 -14.91
C ASP A 4 -7.33 -16.31 -16.33
N ASP A 5 -8.42 -16.37 -17.10
CA ASP A 5 -8.35 -16.68 -18.51
C ASP A 5 -7.72 -15.51 -19.31
N LEU A 6 -7.33 -15.80 -20.57
CA LEU A 6 -6.73 -14.79 -21.44
C LEU A 6 -7.70 -13.67 -21.85
N ALA A 7 -9.01 -13.88 -21.69
CA ALA A 7 -10.02 -12.85 -21.89
C ALA A 7 -10.17 -11.94 -20.66
N GLY A 8 -9.58 -12.31 -19.52
CA GLY A 8 -9.69 -11.59 -18.26
C GLY A 8 -11.10 -11.65 -17.67
N SER A 9 -11.82 -12.76 -17.84
CA SER A 9 -13.24 -12.85 -17.44
C SER A 9 -13.45 -12.54 -15.96
N VAL A 10 -12.57 -13.01 -15.08
CA VAL A 10 -12.66 -12.72 -13.64
C VAL A 10 -12.29 -11.26 -13.39
N HIS A 11 -11.20 -10.76 -13.97
CA HIS A 11 -10.77 -9.37 -13.82
C HIS A 11 -11.87 -8.38 -14.21
N GLN A 12 -12.56 -8.62 -15.33
CA GLN A 12 -13.68 -7.79 -15.78
C GLN A 12 -14.90 -7.91 -14.86
N THR A 13 -15.20 -9.11 -14.37
CA THR A 13 -16.30 -9.34 -13.41
C THR A 13 -16.07 -8.58 -12.10
N TYR A 14 -14.82 -8.50 -11.65
CA TYR A 14 -14.40 -7.83 -10.42
C TYR A 14 -13.88 -6.40 -10.68
N GLY A 15 -14.45 -5.71 -11.68
CA GLY A 15 -14.31 -4.26 -11.82
C GLY A 15 -13.09 -3.75 -12.59
N GLY A 16 -12.21 -4.63 -13.08
CA GLY A 16 -11.12 -4.28 -14.00
C GLY A 16 -10.04 -3.37 -13.41
N MET A 17 -10.03 -3.15 -12.08
CA MET A 17 -8.99 -2.37 -11.42
C MET A 17 -7.77 -3.22 -11.11
N ALA A 18 -6.59 -2.64 -11.31
CA ALA A 18 -5.35 -3.25 -10.84
C ALA A 18 -5.33 -3.23 -9.30
N ASP A 19 -5.00 -4.38 -8.69
CA ASP A 19 -4.79 -4.54 -7.24
C ASP A 19 -6.02 -4.21 -6.36
N SER A 20 -7.22 -4.49 -6.85
CA SER A 20 -8.44 -4.49 -6.05
C SER A 20 -8.50 -5.69 -5.10
N LEU A 21 -9.17 -5.54 -3.96
CA LEU A 21 -9.33 -6.61 -2.98
C LEU A 21 -10.80 -6.84 -2.59
N TYR A 22 -11.20 -8.11 -2.52
CA TYR A 22 -12.52 -8.54 -2.12
C TYR A 22 -12.43 -9.50 -0.93
N LEU A 23 -13.26 -9.27 0.08
CA LEU A 23 -13.47 -10.20 1.19
C LEU A 23 -14.87 -10.80 1.06
N LEU A 24 -14.95 -12.12 1.00
CA LEU A 24 -16.21 -12.85 0.94
C LEU A 24 -16.57 -13.40 2.33
N ASP A 25 -17.85 -13.38 2.68
CA ASP A 25 -18.37 -14.08 3.85
C ASP A 25 -18.52 -15.59 3.60
N ALA A 26 -18.88 -16.35 4.65
CA ALA A 26 -19.05 -17.80 4.58
C ALA A 26 -20.19 -18.25 3.64
N ASP A 27 -21.09 -17.35 3.25
CA ASP A 27 -22.21 -17.62 2.34
C ASP A 27 -21.90 -17.17 0.90
N GLY A 28 -20.66 -16.74 0.62
CA GLY A 28 -20.18 -16.32 -0.70
C GLY A 28 -20.53 -14.89 -1.08
N ARG A 29 -20.98 -14.05 -0.14
CA ARG A 29 -21.33 -12.65 -0.39
C ARG A 29 -20.12 -11.76 -0.20
N VAL A 30 -20.02 -10.69 -0.99
CA VAL A 30 -18.98 -9.68 -0.82
C VAL A 30 -19.24 -8.89 0.47
N ALA A 31 -18.41 -9.15 1.49
CA ALA A 31 -18.47 -8.49 2.79
C ALA A 31 -17.74 -7.15 2.81
N PHE A 32 -16.66 -7.05 2.02
CA PHE A 32 -15.86 -5.84 1.86
C PHE A 32 -15.21 -5.79 0.48
N TYR A 33 -15.11 -4.58 -0.07
CA TYR A 33 -14.43 -4.25 -1.33
C TYR A 33 -13.44 -3.10 -1.10
N GLY A 34 -12.15 -3.36 -1.29
CA GLY A 34 -11.11 -2.34 -1.34
C GLY A 34 -10.74 -2.05 -2.78
N MET A 35 -10.95 -0.82 -3.24
CA MET A 35 -10.56 -0.39 -4.59
C MET A 35 -9.03 -0.40 -4.78
N TRP A 36 -8.30 -0.21 -3.68
CA TRP A 36 -6.83 -0.26 -3.63
C TRP A 36 -6.45 -1.17 -2.47
N ALA A 37 -5.68 -2.23 -2.74
CA ALA A 37 -5.29 -3.16 -1.71
C ALA A 37 -4.53 -2.46 -0.57
N SER A 38 -4.95 -2.73 0.67
CA SER A 38 -4.36 -2.15 1.87
C SER A 38 -4.42 -3.17 3.00
N ALA A 39 -3.24 -3.63 3.43
CA ALA A 39 -3.14 -4.65 4.47
C ALA A 39 -3.77 -4.21 5.82
N PRO A 40 -3.61 -2.95 6.29
CA PRO A 40 -4.31 -2.48 7.48
C PRO A 40 -5.82 -2.50 7.38
N VAL A 41 -6.37 -2.01 6.26
CA VAL A 41 -7.82 -1.93 6.07
C VAL A 41 -8.42 -3.33 5.95
N LEU A 42 -7.77 -4.22 5.18
CA LEU A 42 -8.17 -5.62 5.10
C LEU A 42 -8.16 -6.29 6.47
N LYS A 43 -7.12 -6.05 7.28
CA LYS A 43 -7.04 -6.62 8.62
C LYS A 43 -8.24 -6.20 9.46
N THR A 44 -8.61 -4.92 9.44
CA THR A 44 -9.81 -4.44 10.15
C THR A 44 -11.09 -5.11 9.66
N ALA A 45 -11.29 -5.19 8.34
CA ALA A 45 -12.45 -5.85 7.75
C ALA A 45 -12.52 -7.34 8.12
N LEU A 46 -11.37 -8.03 8.07
CA LEU A 46 -11.26 -9.44 8.41
C LEU A 46 -11.54 -9.69 9.89
N ASP A 47 -10.94 -8.90 10.79
CA ASP A 47 -11.16 -9.02 12.23
C ASP A 47 -12.65 -8.83 12.58
N GLU A 48 -13.31 -7.85 11.95
CA GLU A 48 -14.73 -7.60 12.13
C GLU A 48 -15.60 -8.76 11.61
N LEU A 49 -15.27 -9.31 10.44
CA LEU A 49 -15.98 -10.49 9.89
C LEU A 49 -15.82 -11.72 10.78
N LEU A 50 -14.60 -11.98 11.26
CA LEU A 50 -14.30 -13.10 12.15
C LEU A 50 -14.99 -12.94 13.51
N ALA A 51 -15.06 -11.73 14.06
CA ALA A 51 -15.79 -11.44 15.30
C ALA A 51 -17.30 -11.73 15.17
N ARG A 52 -17.84 -11.72 13.95
CA ARG A 52 -19.23 -12.09 13.63
C ARG A 52 -19.40 -13.57 13.23
N GLY A 53 -18.37 -14.39 13.42
CA GLY A 53 -18.41 -15.82 13.06
C GLY A 53 -18.34 -16.08 11.56
N GLY A 54 -17.69 -15.19 10.80
CA GLY A 54 -17.52 -15.34 9.35
C GLY A 54 -18.74 -14.95 8.52
N ARG A 55 -19.74 -14.30 9.13
CA ARG A 55 -20.98 -13.85 8.48
C ARG A 55 -21.31 -12.41 8.84
N GLY A 56 -22.21 -11.80 8.09
CA GLY A 56 -22.71 -10.45 8.37
C GLY A 56 -22.02 -9.38 7.53
N VAL A 57 -22.74 -8.98 6.48
CA VAL A 57 -22.33 -7.98 5.48
C VAL A 57 -23.10 -6.67 5.73
N PRO A 58 -22.47 -5.49 5.58
CA PRO A 58 -21.06 -5.25 5.28
C PRO A 58 -20.16 -5.24 6.53
N VAL A 59 -18.84 -5.41 6.34
CA VAL A 59 -17.82 -5.17 7.36
C VAL A 59 -16.95 -3.96 7.01
N ALA A 60 -16.40 -3.26 7.99
CA ALA A 60 -15.53 -2.09 7.83
C ALA A 60 -16.11 -1.01 6.89
N GLY A 61 -17.43 -0.81 6.90
CA GLY A 61 -18.09 0.17 6.04
C GLY A 61 -18.28 -0.29 4.58
N GLY A 62 -17.93 -1.53 4.25
CA GLY A 62 -18.25 -2.21 2.99
C GLY A 62 -17.36 -1.86 1.82
N ILE A 63 -17.15 -0.57 1.52
CA ILE A 63 -16.32 -0.13 0.38
C ILE A 63 -15.28 0.88 0.84
N ASP A 64 -14.01 0.55 0.60
CA ASP A 64 -12.90 1.48 0.75
C ASP A 64 -12.48 2.03 -0.62
N ARG A 65 -12.60 3.36 -0.76
CA ARG A 65 -12.29 4.11 -1.98
C ARG A 65 -10.99 4.90 -1.88
N VAL A 66 -10.31 4.83 -0.73
CA VAL A 66 -9.10 5.61 -0.47
C VAL A 66 -7.93 5.00 -1.25
N PRO A 67 -7.17 5.79 -2.04
CA PRO A 67 -5.93 5.32 -2.64
C PRO A 67 -4.85 5.05 -1.57
N HIS A 68 -4.33 3.83 -1.50
CA HIS A 68 -3.31 3.41 -0.52
C HIS A 68 -1.90 3.33 -1.11
N LEU A 69 -1.47 4.39 -1.79
CA LEU A 69 -0.25 4.38 -2.62
C LEU A 69 1.07 4.36 -1.83
N PHE A 70 1.04 4.66 -0.52
CA PHE A 70 2.27 4.83 0.26
C PHE A 70 3.11 3.54 0.32
N ALA A 71 2.47 2.39 0.50
CA ALA A 71 3.14 1.10 0.46
C ALA A 71 3.76 0.83 -0.93
N SER A 72 3.03 1.16 -1.99
CA SER A 72 3.49 1.03 -3.38
C SER A 72 4.72 1.88 -3.67
N PHE A 73 4.83 3.07 -3.10
CA PHE A 73 6.06 3.88 -3.23
C PHE A 73 7.23 3.31 -2.40
N VAL A 74 6.98 2.71 -1.24
CA VAL A 74 8.05 2.18 -0.38
C VAL A 74 8.61 0.85 -0.88
N ASP A 75 7.80 0.01 -1.54
CA ASP A 75 8.22 -1.33 -1.99
C ASP A 75 8.07 -1.60 -3.50
N GLY A 76 7.54 -0.64 -4.27
CA GLY A 76 7.23 -0.84 -5.69
C GLY A 76 8.43 -0.92 -6.62
N TRP A 77 9.61 -0.41 -6.21
CA TRP A 77 10.79 -0.31 -7.09
C TRP A 77 11.20 -1.66 -7.67
N ARG A 78 11.15 -2.74 -6.88
CA ARG A 78 11.54 -4.08 -7.36
C ARG A 78 10.61 -4.57 -8.46
N GLY A 79 9.32 -4.22 -8.42
CA GLY A 79 8.37 -4.57 -9.47
C GLY A 79 8.67 -3.77 -10.74
N LEU A 80 8.81 -2.46 -10.60
CA LEU A 80 9.07 -1.55 -11.71
C LEU A 80 10.40 -1.86 -12.43
N SER A 81 11.48 -2.10 -11.68
CA SER A 81 12.82 -2.32 -12.25
C SER A 81 12.93 -3.59 -13.11
N ARG A 82 12.00 -4.53 -12.97
CA ARG A 82 11.93 -5.73 -13.82
C ARG A 82 11.49 -5.41 -15.25
N GLY A 83 10.84 -4.27 -15.47
CA GLY A 83 10.50 -3.76 -16.80
C GLY A 83 11.69 -3.18 -17.57
N GLY A 84 12.88 -3.12 -16.95
CA GLY A 84 14.06 -2.50 -17.56
C GLY A 84 13.98 -0.97 -17.60
N ALA A 85 14.94 -0.35 -18.29
CA ALA A 85 15.03 1.10 -18.38
C ALA A 85 13.82 1.72 -19.10
N ASP A 86 13.33 1.06 -20.16
CA ASP A 86 12.18 1.52 -20.92
C ASP A 86 10.91 1.51 -20.06
N GLY A 87 10.64 0.43 -19.32
CA GLY A 87 9.48 0.37 -18.42
C GLY A 87 9.54 1.40 -17.27
N VAL A 88 10.74 1.71 -16.78
CA VAL A 88 10.95 2.78 -15.79
C VAL A 88 10.64 4.14 -16.39
N LEU A 89 11.13 4.41 -17.60
CA LEU A 89 10.92 5.68 -18.30
C LEU A 89 9.44 5.86 -18.67
N ASP A 90 8.81 4.84 -19.25
CA ASP A 90 7.39 4.86 -19.60
C ASP A 90 6.51 5.13 -18.37
N PHE A 91 6.84 4.52 -17.23
CA PHE A 91 6.13 4.80 -15.98
C PHE A 91 6.32 6.23 -15.49
N GLU A 92 7.55 6.77 -15.55
CA GLU A 92 7.82 8.17 -15.18
C GLU A 92 7.12 9.16 -16.12
N LEU A 93 7.02 8.85 -17.42
CA LEU A 93 6.31 9.67 -18.39
C LEU A 93 4.79 9.62 -18.18
N ALA A 94 4.23 8.45 -17.87
CA ALA A 94 2.81 8.28 -17.59
C ALA A 94 2.40 8.85 -16.23
N VAL A 95 3.29 8.73 -15.24
CA VAL A 95 3.09 9.19 -13.86
C VAL A 95 4.34 10.00 -13.46
N PRO A 96 4.36 11.31 -13.75
CA PRO A 96 5.49 12.17 -13.39
C PRO A 96 5.83 12.08 -11.90
N GLY A 97 7.09 11.75 -11.60
CA GLY A 97 7.61 11.49 -10.26
C GLY A 97 7.39 10.08 -9.74
N GLY A 98 6.61 9.23 -10.42
CA GLY A 98 6.26 7.89 -9.95
C GLY A 98 7.46 6.94 -9.83
N ALA A 99 8.30 6.87 -10.87
CA ALA A 99 9.51 6.05 -10.84
C ALA A 99 10.52 6.61 -9.84
N THR A 100 10.65 7.93 -9.81
CA THR A 100 11.52 8.63 -8.86
C THR A 100 11.11 8.34 -7.41
N LEU A 101 9.82 8.45 -7.08
CA LEU A 101 9.31 8.22 -5.73
C LEU A 101 9.42 6.75 -5.32
N THR A 102 9.14 5.81 -6.22
CA THR A 102 9.33 4.37 -5.93
C THR A 102 10.80 4.03 -5.69
N PHE A 103 11.73 4.60 -6.47
CA PHE A 103 13.17 4.44 -6.27
C PHE A 103 13.61 4.97 -4.89
N LEU A 104 13.27 6.22 -4.59
CA LEU A 104 13.63 6.84 -3.32
C LEU A 104 12.98 6.14 -2.13
N GLY A 105 11.73 5.72 -2.26
CA GLY A 105 11.01 4.95 -1.24
C GLY A 105 11.69 3.61 -0.96
N ASN A 106 12.18 2.91 -1.99
CA ASN A 106 12.95 1.69 -1.84
C ASN A 106 14.30 1.91 -1.14
N LEU A 107 15.02 3.00 -1.45
CA LEU A 107 16.24 3.37 -0.71
C LEU A 107 15.95 3.64 0.77
N ALA A 108 14.84 4.32 1.06
CA ALA A 108 14.40 4.64 2.41
C ALA A 108 13.63 3.49 3.11
N LYS A 109 13.44 2.35 2.44
CA LYS A 109 12.62 1.23 2.92
C LYS A 109 12.96 0.75 4.33
N PRO A 110 14.23 0.62 4.77
CA PRO A 110 14.55 0.18 6.13
C PRO A 110 13.91 1.06 7.21
N VAL A 111 13.73 2.35 6.92
CA VAL A 111 13.16 3.33 7.85
C VAL A 111 11.66 3.49 7.65
N LEU A 112 11.16 3.40 6.41
CA LEU A 112 9.75 3.62 6.08
C LEU A 112 8.89 2.35 6.22
N ALA A 113 9.48 1.16 6.07
CA ALA A 113 8.75 -0.11 6.11
C ALA A 113 7.90 -0.32 7.36
N PRO A 114 8.33 0.05 8.59
CA PRO A 114 7.49 -0.04 9.78
C PRO A 114 6.21 0.80 9.72
N LEU A 115 6.19 1.86 8.91
CA LEU A 115 5.00 2.69 8.71
C LEU A 115 4.16 2.23 7.53
N ALA A 116 4.81 1.82 6.44
CA ALA A 116 4.16 1.61 5.15
C ALA A 116 3.67 0.16 4.94
N LEU A 117 4.41 -0.84 5.43
CA LEU A 117 4.25 -2.23 4.98
C LEU A 117 3.62 -3.15 6.03
N ARG A 118 3.24 -2.63 7.20
CA ARG A 118 2.64 -3.43 8.26
C ARG A 118 1.14 -3.57 8.08
N ALA A 119 0.63 -4.80 8.20
CA ALA A 119 -0.80 -5.05 8.33
C ALA A 119 -1.35 -4.54 9.69
N THR A 120 -0.55 -4.59 10.75
CA THR A 120 -0.86 -3.97 12.04
C THR A 120 -0.18 -2.61 12.14
N PRO A 121 -0.93 -1.49 12.09
CA PRO A 121 -0.35 -0.17 12.25
C PRO A 121 0.41 -0.06 13.57
N LEU A 122 1.51 0.70 13.55
CA LEU A 122 2.22 1.03 14.79
C LEU A 122 1.29 1.76 15.77
N PRO A 123 1.43 1.52 17.09
CA PRO A 123 0.77 2.34 18.11
C PRO A 123 1.09 3.83 17.89
N ALA A 124 0.16 4.72 18.23
CA ALA A 124 0.32 6.15 17.99
C ALA A 124 1.63 6.72 18.56
N ALA A 125 2.03 6.27 19.76
CA ALA A 125 3.30 6.66 20.39
C ALA A 125 4.53 6.25 19.55
N ALA A 126 4.53 5.04 18.99
CA ALA A 126 5.63 4.58 18.15
C ALA A 126 5.69 5.32 16.81
N LYS A 127 4.54 5.66 16.22
CA LYS A 127 4.48 6.52 15.03
C LYS A 127 5.08 7.90 15.31
N LEU A 128 4.67 8.54 16.41
CA LEU A 128 5.16 9.85 16.81
C LEU A 128 6.66 9.84 17.10
N ALA A 129 7.17 8.81 17.79
CA ALA A 129 8.60 8.65 18.05
C ALA A 129 9.41 8.53 16.74
N LEU A 130 8.91 7.75 15.78
CA LEU A 130 9.59 7.54 14.49
C LEU A 130 9.61 8.83 13.65
N VAL A 131 8.46 9.50 13.53
CA VAL A 131 8.34 10.77 12.79
C VAL A 131 9.17 11.87 13.47
N GLY A 132 9.11 11.97 14.79
CA GLY A 132 9.91 12.91 15.56
C GLY A 132 11.42 12.67 15.42
N GLY A 133 11.85 11.41 15.48
CA GLY A 133 13.25 11.02 15.27
C GLY A 133 13.76 11.37 13.87
N LEU A 134 12.96 11.11 12.84
CA LEU A 134 13.29 11.49 11.45
C LEU A 134 13.38 13.00 11.27
N GLY A 135 12.41 13.75 11.83
CA GLY A 135 12.42 15.21 11.79
C GLY A 135 13.65 15.80 12.49
N ALA A 136 14.00 15.29 13.67
CA ALA A 136 15.18 15.72 14.41
C ALA A 136 16.49 15.44 13.64
N ALA A 137 16.61 14.25 13.04
CA ALA A 137 17.77 13.89 12.22
C ALA A 137 17.91 14.78 10.98
N ALA A 138 16.81 15.08 10.28
CA ALA A 138 16.81 15.98 9.14
C ALA A 138 17.23 17.40 9.51
N LEU A 139 16.73 17.92 10.64
CA LEU A 139 17.12 19.23 11.17
C LEU A 139 18.59 19.28 11.59
N ALA A 140 19.11 18.21 12.19
CA ALA A 140 20.51 18.10 12.57
C ALA A 140 21.43 18.08 11.33
N ALA A 141 21.07 17.30 10.29
CA ALA A 141 21.80 17.26 9.03
C ALA A 141 21.80 18.62 8.32
N ALA A 142 20.64 19.29 8.25
CA ALA A 142 20.51 20.62 7.64
C ALA A 142 21.36 21.68 8.37
N ARG A 143 21.44 21.63 9.71
CA ARG A 143 22.34 22.50 10.49
C ARG A 143 23.81 22.15 10.27
N GLY A 144 24.17 20.87 10.24
CA GLY A 144 25.54 20.43 10.01
C GLY A 144 26.10 20.82 8.64
N ILE A 145 25.27 20.82 7.60
CA ILE A 145 25.65 21.28 6.25
C ILE A 145 25.89 22.80 6.24
N ARG A 146 25.07 23.58 6.94
CA ARG A 146 25.23 25.05 7.06
C ARG A 146 26.47 25.49 7.83
N HIS A 147 27.02 24.64 8.70
CA HIS A 147 28.26 24.94 9.43
C HIS A 147 29.53 24.51 8.69
N ARG A 148 29.41 23.82 7.55
CA ARG A 148 30.54 23.36 6.73
C ARG A 148 30.69 24.12 5.40
N ALA A 149 29.76 25.03 5.10
CA ALA A 149 29.80 25.97 3.97
C ALA A 149 30.25 27.34 4.47
#